data_AF-A0A2Z2KP61-F1
#
_entry.id   AF-A0A2Z2KP61-F1
#
_cell.length_a   1.000
_cell.length_b   1.000
_cell.length_c   1.000
_cell.angle_alpha   90.00
_cell.angle_beta   90.00
_cell.angle_gamma   90.00
#
_symmetry.space_group_name_H-M   'P 1'
#
loop_
_entity.id
_entity.type
_entity.pdbx_description
1 polymer ?
#
loop_
_entity_poly.entity_id
_entity_poly.type
_entity_poly.pdbx_seq_one_letter_code
_entity_poly.pdbx_strand_id
1 'polypeptide(L)'
;MGQDAERIEMHLNAGRITKHQANILNAYFQTGNLQQTVKVVGSSYNSIASTLTNLKLAGILEKASRRSPYKIRDGSAQAAVMEKMAINKLSLQGDIQISDFEREWMLKNYRRSYQGKRGAAAAALGCDRWRVCQLAIALKLDQKNA
;
A
#
# COMPACT_ATOMS: atom_id res chain seq x y z
N MET A 1 -30.33 4.06 3.06
CA MET A 1 -28.92 4.27 2.66
C MET A 1 -28.07 3.90 3.86
N GLY A 2 -27.10 3.01 3.69
CA GLY A 2 -26.41 2.33 4.80
C GLY A 2 -25.28 3.16 5.41
N GLN A 3 -24.93 2.82 6.66
CA GLN A 3 -23.83 3.43 7.43
C GLN A 3 -22.49 3.50 6.67
N ASP A 4 -22.27 2.61 5.70
CA ASP A 4 -21.06 2.60 4.88
C ASP A 4 -20.95 3.81 3.92
N ALA A 5 -22.07 4.32 3.40
CA ALA A 5 -22.06 5.45 2.46
C ALA A 5 -21.61 6.75 3.12
N GLU A 6 -22.12 7.02 4.33
CA GLU A 6 -21.72 8.18 5.14
C GLU A 6 -20.22 8.12 5.48
N ARG A 7 -19.71 6.93 5.82
CA ARG A 7 -18.29 6.74 6.14
C ARG A 7 -17.38 6.93 4.93
N ILE A 8 -17.82 6.53 3.73
CA ILE A 8 -17.09 6.81 2.48
C ILE A 8 -17.02 8.31 2.23
N GLU A 9 -18.13 9.01 2.40
CA GLU A 9 -18.21 10.46 2.24
C GLU A 9 -17.32 11.20 3.24
N MET A 10 -17.29 10.76 4.50
CA MET A 10 -16.34 11.29 5.50
C MET A 10 -14.88 11.14 5.04
N HIS A 11 -14.48 9.99 4.49
CA HIS A 11 -13.12 9.79 3.98
C HIS A 11 -12.81 10.62 2.74
N LEU A 12 -13.80 10.83 1.88
CA LEU A 12 -13.68 11.68 0.71
C LEU A 12 -13.48 13.14 1.11
N ASN A 13 -14.30 13.64 2.03
CA ASN A 13 -14.24 15.02 2.53
C ASN A 13 -12.95 15.28 3.33
N ALA A 14 -12.44 14.27 4.05
CA ALA A 14 -11.15 14.34 4.73
C ALA A 14 -9.92 14.21 3.79
N GLY A 15 -10.13 14.08 2.47
CA GLY A 15 -9.05 13.93 1.49
C GLY A 15 -8.27 12.62 1.60
N ARG A 16 -8.78 11.62 2.33
CA ARG A 16 -8.11 10.32 2.54
C ARG A 16 -8.30 9.37 1.37
N ILE A 17 -9.36 9.57 0.59
CA ILE A 17 -9.63 8.83 -0.64
C ILE A 17 -9.98 9.80 -1.78
N THR A 18 -9.74 9.38 -3.01
CA THR A 18 -10.14 10.13 -4.21
C THR A 18 -11.60 9.86 -4.56
N LYS A 19 -12.20 10.73 -5.39
CA LYS A 19 -13.56 10.50 -5.94
C LYS A 19 -13.68 9.15 -6.65
N HIS A 20 -12.64 8.74 -7.38
CA HIS A 20 -12.62 7.44 -8.05
C HIS A 20 -12.64 6.27 -7.06
N GLN A 21 -11.86 6.36 -5.98
CA GLN A 21 -11.85 5.36 -4.92
C GLN A 21 -13.20 5.30 -4.18
N ALA A 22 -13.82 6.44 -3.90
CA ALA A 22 -15.15 6.52 -3.32
C ALA A 22 -16.21 5.84 -4.20
N ASN A 23 -16.16 6.07 -5.52
CA ASN A 23 -17.05 5.40 -6.48
C ASN A 23 -16.87 3.86 -6.46
N ILE A 24 -15.61 3.39 -6.43
CA ILE A 24 -15.31 1.95 -6.30
C ILE A 24 -15.89 1.37 -5.01
N LEU A 25 -15.72 2.05 -3.87
CA LEU A 25 -16.24 1.59 -2.58
C LEU A 25 -17.77 1.53 -2.58
N ASN A 26 -18.44 2.58 -3.05
CA ASN A 26 -19.90 2.62 -3.15
C ASN A 26 -20.42 1.45 -4.00
N ALA A 27 -19.84 1.24 -5.19
CA ALA A 27 -20.22 0.12 -6.05
C ALA A 27 -19.92 -1.24 -5.40
N TYR A 28 -18.80 -1.38 -4.68
CA TYR A 28 -18.42 -2.62 -4.00
C TYR A 28 -19.40 -3.00 -2.89
N PHE A 29 -19.77 -2.05 -2.02
CA PHE A 29 -20.71 -2.31 -0.93
C PHE A 29 -22.15 -2.49 -1.40
N GLN A 30 -22.55 -1.84 -2.50
CA GLN A 30 -23.86 -2.06 -3.12
C GLN A 30 -23.97 -3.43 -3.79
N THR A 31 -22.93 -3.87 -4.49
CA THR A 31 -22.97 -5.13 -5.25
C THR A 31 -22.59 -6.36 -4.44
N GLY A 32 -21.90 -6.18 -3.31
CA GLY A 32 -21.48 -7.25 -2.40
C GLY A 32 -20.41 -8.20 -2.95
N ASN A 33 -20.01 -8.06 -4.22
CA ASN A 33 -18.96 -8.86 -4.82
C ASN A 33 -18.19 -8.10 -5.92
N LEU A 34 -16.92 -8.49 -6.08
CA LEU A 34 -15.96 -7.79 -6.93
C LEU A 34 -16.29 -7.89 -8.43
N GLN A 35 -16.87 -9.00 -8.89
CA GLN A 35 -17.21 -9.18 -10.31
C GLN A 35 -18.31 -8.25 -10.76
N GLN A 36 -19.32 -8.03 -9.92
CA GLN A 36 -20.39 -7.07 -10.20
C GLN A 36 -19.88 -5.63 -10.07
N THR A 37 -18.99 -5.35 -9.10
CA THR A 37 -18.34 -4.04 -8.98
C THR A 37 -17.61 -3.65 -10.26
N VAL A 38 -16.88 -4.58 -10.89
CA VAL A 38 -16.19 -4.39 -12.17
C VAL A 38 -17.14 -3.92 -13.26
N LYS A 39 -18.32 -4.54 -13.37
CA LYS A 39 -19.33 -4.18 -14.36
C LYS A 39 -19.91 -2.78 -14.11
N VAL A 40 -20.18 -2.44 -12.85
CA VAL A 40 -20.76 -1.14 -12.47
C VAL A 40 -19.76 0.00 -12.68
N VAL A 41 -18.50 -0.18 -12.26
CA VAL A 41 -17.48 0.87 -12.33
C VAL A 41 -16.89 1.00 -13.74
N GLY A 42 -16.97 -0.04 -14.57
CA GLY A 42 -16.37 -0.06 -15.90
C GLY A 42 -14.83 -0.09 -15.86
N SER A 43 -14.24 -0.66 -14.82
CA SER A 43 -12.78 -0.78 -14.66
C SER A 43 -12.34 -2.24 -14.60
N SER A 44 -11.06 -2.52 -14.84
CA SER A 44 -10.56 -3.89 -14.81
C SER A 44 -10.59 -4.49 -13.41
N TYR A 45 -10.78 -5.81 -13.33
CA TYR A 45 -10.75 -6.55 -12.07
C TYR A 45 -9.47 -6.29 -11.26
N ASN A 46 -8.32 -6.35 -11.94
CA ASN A 46 -7.02 -6.12 -11.31
C ASN A 46 -6.87 -4.70 -10.76
N SER A 47 -7.41 -3.70 -11.46
CA SER A 47 -7.40 -2.30 -11.01
C SER A 47 -8.22 -2.13 -9.72
N ILE A 48 -9.44 -2.67 -9.69
CA ILE A 48 -10.33 -2.57 -8.54
C ILE A 48 -9.76 -3.38 -7.36
N ALA A 49 -9.29 -4.61 -7.59
CA ALA A 49 -8.68 -5.45 -6.57
C ALA A 49 -7.43 -4.77 -5.95
N SER A 50 -6.59 -4.15 -6.78
CA SER A 50 -5.43 -3.38 -6.34
C SER A 50 -5.84 -2.16 -5.52
N THR A 51 -6.88 -1.44 -5.96
CA THR A 51 -7.42 -0.28 -5.24
C THR A 51 -7.93 -0.67 -3.85
N LEU A 52 -8.74 -1.72 -3.74
CA LEU A 52 -9.23 -2.20 -2.43
C LEU A 52 -8.09 -2.68 -1.53
N THR A 53 -7.08 -3.33 -2.11
CA THR A 53 -5.88 -3.76 -1.38
C THR A 53 -5.10 -2.55 -0.85
N ASN A 54 -4.92 -1.52 -1.67
CA ASN A 54 -4.24 -0.29 -1.29
C ASN A 54 -5.02 0.46 -0.20
N LEU A 55 -6.35 0.51 -0.28
CA LEU A 55 -7.18 1.13 0.77
C LEU A 55 -7.11 0.36 2.10
N LYS A 56 -6.99 -0.98 2.06
CA LYS A 56 -6.68 -1.77 3.27
C LYS A 56 -5.28 -1.43 3.81
N LEU A 57 -4.29 -1.34 2.92
CA LEU A 57 -2.93 -0.95 3.28
C LEU A 57 -2.82 0.50 3.72
N ALA A 58 -3.79 1.36 3.44
CA ALA A 58 -3.88 2.72 3.96
C ALA A 58 -4.63 2.79 5.31
N GLY A 59 -5.05 1.65 5.86
CA GLY A 59 -5.80 1.58 7.11
C GLY A 59 -7.28 1.96 6.98
N ILE A 60 -7.80 2.21 5.77
CA ILE A 60 -9.18 2.62 5.52
C ILE A 60 -10.12 1.41 5.54
N LEU A 61 -9.66 0.30 4.95
CA LEU A 61 -10.40 -0.96 4.94
C LEU A 61 -9.79 -1.98 5.89
N GLU A 62 -10.62 -2.95 6.26
CA GLU A 62 -10.19 -4.16 6.95
C GLU A 62 -10.92 -5.41 6.48
N LYS A 63 -10.40 -6.56 6.89
CA LYS A 63 -10.98 -7.88 6.65
C LYS A 63 -10.83 -8.72 7.91
N ALA A 64 -11.92 -9.33 8.37
CA ALA A 64 -11.87 -10.30 9.46
C ALA A 64 -11.08 -11.57 9.10
N SER A 65 -11.09 -11.98 7.82
CA SER A 65 -10.30 -13.11 7.31
C SER A 65 -9.98 -12.94 5.82
N ARG A 66 -9.13 -13.82 5.26
CA ARG A 66 -8.79 -13.78 3.83
C ARG A 66 -10.03 -13.91 2.92
N ARG A 67 -11.02 -14.70 3.34
CA ARG A 67 -12.26 -14.96 2.60
C ARG A 67 -13.38 -13.96 2.93
N SER A 68 -13.25 -13.18 3.99
CA SER A 68 -14.25 -12.18 4.36
C SER A 68 -14.26 -11.01 3.37
N PRO A 69 -15.44 -10.40 3.12
CA PRO A 69 -15.53 -9.16 2.37
C PRO A 69 -14.80 -8.03 3.10
N TYR A 70 -14.43 -6.99 2.36
CA TYR A 70 -13.89 -5.78 2.98
C TYR A 70 -14.97 -5.08 3.82
N LYS A 71 -14.55 -4.39 4.87
CA LYS A 71 -15.36 -3.45 5.66
C LYS A 71 -14.59 -2.15 5.86
N ILE A 72 -15.30 -1.05 6.06
CA ILE A 72 -14.67 0.22 6.44
C ILE A 72 -14.25 0.11 7.91
N ARG A 73 -12.99 0.42 8.20
CA ARG A 73 -12.43 0.31 9.56
C ARG A 73 -13.02 1.38 10.47
N ASP A 74 -13.30 1.01 11.73
CA ASP A 74 -13.78 1.93 12.77
C ASP A 74 -12.75 3.00 13.14
N GLY A 75 -13.23 4.22 13.37
CA GLY A 75 -12.41 5.44 13.47
C GLY A 75 -11.31 5.39 14.55
N SER A 76 -11.57 4.73 15.68
CA SER A 76 -10.58 4.54 16.76
C SER A 76 -9.46 3.58 16.35
N ALA A 77 -9.79 2.48 15.68
CA ALA A 77 -8.81 1.52 15.17
C ALA A 77 -8.06 2.03 13.93
N GLN A 78 -8.69 2.94 13.17
CA GLN A 78 -8.11 3.54 11.98
C GLN A 78 -6.97 4.49 12.32
N ALA A 79 -7.14 5.36 13.32
CA ALA A 79 -6.11 6.32 13.72
C ALA A 79 -4.79 5.63 14.10
N ALA A 80 -4.85 4.59 14.94
CA ALA A 80 -3.66 3.84 15.39
C ALA A 80 -2.92 3.15 14.24
N VAL A 81 -3.65 2.61 13.25
CA VAL A 81 -3.02 1.96 12.08
C VAL A 81 -2.39 3.00 11.16
N MET A 82 -3.06 4.13 10.93
CA MET A 82 -2.52 5.21 10.10
C MET A 82 -1.29 5.85 10.74
N GLU A 83 -1.27 6.05 12.06
CA GLU A 83 -0.12 6.55 12.81
C GLU A 83 1.08 5.60 12.69
N LYS A 84 0.87 4.30 12.92
CA LYS A 84 1.91 3.28 12.73
C LYS A 84 2.48 3.28 11.30
N MET A 85 1.64 3.52 10.29
CA MET A 85 2.07 3.59 8.90
C MET A 85 2.83 4.87 8.58
N ALA A 86 2.42 6.01 9.15
CA ALA A 86 3.16 7.25 9.03
C ALA A 86 4.56 7.13 9.64
N ILE A 87 4.67 6.50 10.82
CA ILE A 87 5.96 6.18 11.47
C ILE A 87 6.82 5.29 10.57
N ASN A 88 6.24 4.23 9.98
CA ASN A 88 6.98 3.36 9.06
C ASN A 88 7.44 4.11 7.80
N LYS A 89 6.62 5.01 7.25
CA LYS A 89 6.99 5.82 6.07
C LYS A 89 8.10 6.81 6.41
N LEU A 90 8.05 7.44 7.58
CA LEU A 90 9.11 8.30 8.09
C LEU A 90 10.42 7.52 8.33
N SER A 91 10.34 6.28 8.83
CA SER A 91 11.51 5.41 9.02
C SER A 91 12.19 4.96 7.71
N LEU A 92 11.48 5.08 6.57
CA LEU A 92 12.05 4.85 5.23
C LEU A 92 12.71 6.12 4.65
N GLN A 93 12.39 7.30 5.20
CA GLN A 93 12.94 8.60 4.77
C GLN A 93 14.03 9.15 5.70
N GLY A 94 14.26 8.54 6.87
CA GLY A 94 15.39 8.90 7.72
C GLY A 94 16.72 8.61 7.02
N ASP A 95 17.73 9.45 7.26
CA ASP A 95 19.09 9.27 6.75
C ASP A 95 19.66 7.94 7.26
N ILE A 96 19.52 6.90 6.44
CA ILE A 96 20.18 5.63 6.72
C ILE A 96 21.67 5.82 6.52
N GLN A 97 22.47 5.35 7.48
CA GLN A 97 23.90 5.20 7.24
C GLN A 97 24.08 4.09 6.20
N ILE A 98 24.73 4.39 5.08
CA ILE A 98 25.02 3.44 4.00
C ILE A 98 26.53 3.24 3.96
N SER A 99 27.00 2.01 4.14
CA SER A 99 28.42 1.70 3.96
C SER A 99 28.83 1.77 2.49
N ASP A 100 30.11 2.02 2.22
CA ASP A 100 30.62 2.07 0.84
C ASP A 100 30.39 0.73 0.11
N PHE A 101 30.56 -0.39 0.81
CA PHE A 101 30.25 -1.72 0.29
C PHE A 101 28.78 -1.85 -0.15
N GLU A 102 27.82 -1.48 0.71
CA GLU A 102 26.39 -1.54 0.37
C GLU A 102 26.07 -0.63 -0.81
N ARG A 103 26.64 0.58 -0.83
CA ARG A 103 26.45 1.55 -1.91
C ARG A 103 26.95 1.01 -3.25
N GLU A 104 28.21 0.58 -3.30
CA GLU A 104 28.84 0.06 -4.51
C GLU A 104 28.12 -1.19 -5.03
N TRP A 105 27.81 -2.12 -4.12
CA TRP A 105 27.13 -3.35 -4.49
C TRP A 105 25.73 -3.06 -5.04
N MET A 106 24.96 -2.18 -4.39
CA MET A 106 23.61 -1.80 -4.84
C MET A 106 23.64 -1.10 -6.19
N LEU A 107 24.55 -0.13 -6.39
CA LEU A 107 24.67 0.58 -7.67
C LEU A 107 25.04 -0.35 -8.82
N LYS A 108 25.93 -1.33 -8.57
CA LYS A 108 26.41 -2.27 -9.59
C LYS A 108 25.40 -3.36 -9.93
N ASN A 109 24.75 -3.94 -8.93
CA ASN A 109 24.01 -5.20 -9.07
C ASN A 109 22.49 -5.03 -9.03
N TYR A 110 21.98 -4.05 -8.28
CA TYR A 110 20.54 -4.02 -7.93
C TYR A 110 19.64 -3.82 -9.15
N ARG A 111 19.91 -2.81 -9.99
CA ARG A 111 19.08 -2.51 -11.18
C ARG A 111 19.07 -3.63 -12.22
N ARG A 112 20.20 -4.33 -12.41
CA ARG A 112 20.32 -5.35 -13.47
C ARG A 112 19.67 -6.68 -13.10
N SER A 113 19.83 -7.12 -11.85
CA SER A 113 19.54 -8.52 -11.52
C SER A 113 18.61 -8.69 -10.32
N TYR A 114 18.43 -7.65 -9.50
CA TYR A 114 17.74 -7.76 -8.22
C TYR A 114 16.55 -6.81 -8.03
N GLN A 115 16.22 -5.98 -9.03
CA GLN A 115 15.03 -5.15 -9.00
C GLN A 115 13.78 -6.05 -8.89
N GLY A 116 13.04 -5.89 -7.79
CA GLY A 116 11.90 -6.76 -7.44
C GLY A 116 12.28 -8.08 -6.74
N LYS A 117 13.56 -8.49 -6.73
CA LYS A 117 14.06 -9.69 -6.04
C LYS A 117 14.77 -9.34 -4.73
N ARG A 118 14.09 -8.55 -3.88
CA ARG A 118 14.69 -8.00 -2.65
C ARG A 118 15.20 -9.05 -1.66
N GLY A 119 14.62 -10.25 -1.64
CA GLY A 119 15.13 -11.35 -0.81
C GLY A 119 16.48 -11.91 -1.27
N ALA A 120 16.71 -11.98 -2.58
CA ALA A 120 17.99 -12.45 -3.13
C ALA A 120 19.10 -11.39 -2.97
N ALA A 121 18.75 -10.11 -3.06
CA ALA A 121 19.69 -9.02 -2.73
C ALA A 121 20.05 -9.01 -1.24
N ALA A 122 19.08 -9.32 -0.36
CA ALA A 122 19.30 -9.39 1.08
C ALA A 122 20.33 -10.47 1.42
N ALA A 123 20.20 -11.66 0.81
CA ALA A 123 21.17 -12.74 0.94
C ALA A 123 22.58 -12.35 0.46
N ALA A 124 22.68 -11.62 -0.68
CA ALA A 124 23.98 -11.21 -1.23
C ALA A 124 24.67 -10.09 -0.41
N LEU A 125 23.88 -9.24 0.26
CA LEU A 125 24.39 -8.18 1.15
C LEU A 125 24.54 -8.63 2.61
N GLY A 126 24.10 -9.84 2.95
CA GLY A 126 24.10 -10.32 4.34
C GLY A 126 23.18 -9.52 5.27
N CYS A 127 22.12 -8.91 4.72
CA CYS A 127 21.17 -8.10 5.49
C CYS A 127 19.74 -8.61 5.31
N ASP A 128 18.78 -7.97 5.98
CA ASP A 128 17.36 -8.30 5.82
C ASP A 128 16.73 -7.59 4.61
N ARG A 129 15.54 -8.07 4.20
CA ARG A 129 14.81 -7.51 3.05
C ARG A 129 14.40 -6.05 3.25
N TRP A 130 14.19 -5.61 4.48
CA TRP A 130 13.84 -4.23 4.82
C TRP A 130 15.02 -3.28 4.59
N ARG A 131 16.22 -3.67 5.01
CA ARG A 131 17.47 -2.93 4.73
C ARG A 131 17.68 -2.72 3.23
N VAL A 132 17.44 -3.74 2.41
CA VAL A 132 17.49 -3.61 0.94
C VAL A 132 16.49 -2.59 0.41
N CYS A 133 15.27 -2.54 0.97
CA CYS A 133 14.28 -1.54 0.58
C CYS A 133 14.76 -0.12 0.90
N GLN A 134 15.29 0.07 2.11
CA GLN A 134 15.84 1.35 2.56
C GLN A 134 16.99 1.81 1.66
N LEU A 135 17.97 0.93 1.39
CA LEU A 135 19.09 1.21 0.49
C LEU A 135 18.63 1.58 -0.92
N ALA A 136 17.64 0.87 -1.47
CA ALA A 136 17.13 1.14 -2.81
C ALA A 136 16.41 2.50 -2.91
N ILE A 137 15.71 2.92 -1.85
CA ILE A 137 15.06 4.24 -1.77
C ILE A 137 16.12 5.33 -1.61
N ALA A 138 17.02 5.19 -0.63
CA ALA A 138 18.05 6.18 -0.32
C ALA A 138 19.00 6.43 -1.51
N LEU A 139 19.34 5.37 -2.26
CA LEU A 139 20.18 5.47 -3.47
C LEU A 139 19.39 5.84 -4.74
N LYS A 140 18.09 6.16 -4.63
CA LYS A 140 17.20 6.51 -5.75
C LYS A 140 17.18 5.45 -6.85
N LEU A 141 17.28 4.18 -6.46
CA LEU A 141 17.24 3.02 -7.36
C LEU A 141 15.81 2.52 -7.60
N ASP A 142 14.87 2.84 -6.70
CA ASP A 142 13.46 2.43 -6.79
C ASP A 142 12.55 3.67 -6.68
N GLN A 143 12.23 4.29 -7.81
CA GLN A 143 11.43 5.53 -7.86
C GLN A 143 9.94 5.33 -7.57
N LYS A 144 9.44 4.09 -7.45
CA LYS A 144 8.01 3.85 -7.18
C LYS A 144 7.59 4.18 -5.74
N ASN A 145 8.52 4.52 -4.85
CA ASN A 145 8.26 4.84 -3.44
C ASN A 145 8.85 6.19 -2.99
N ALA A 146 9.29 7.05 -3.92
CA ALA A 146 9.68 8.43 -3.61
C ALA A 146 8.44 9.32 -3.43
#